data_AF-A0A2I0QMR4-F1
#
_entry.id   AF-A0A2I0QMR4-F1
#
_cell.length_a   1.000
_cell.length_b   1.000
_cell.length_c   1.000
_cell.angle_alpha   90.00
_cell.angle_beta   90.00
_cell.angle_gamma   90.00
#
_symmetry.space_group_name_H-M   'P 1'
#
loop_
_entity.id
_entity.type
_entity.pdbx_description
1 polymer ?
#
loop_
_entity_poly.entity_id
_entity_poly.type
_entity_poly.pdbx_seq_one_letter_code
_entity_poly.pdbx_strand_id
1 'polypeptide(L)'
;MTKQIFIDLRGIEWEVKKRYITYAIEKNFDGIIGDSDDLEKIRKLGKINVISENLNSDYVLTSDAEILKRLDKKRAFYKRIENKNDEREVVFMKNFADYFLIETSNWKVIPLENLISEIKRGIIVEVGNFDDAMTALRTLEKGCDGIAINTLDINEIKKIADYVNETYKTTAAMPLTLVKIKNIKKLDMGDRVCIDTASMLKVGEGMLIGSQSNGLFLIHSETLESEYVN
;
A
#
# COMPACT_ATOMS: atom_id res chain seq x y z
N MET A 1 3.53 9.60 -5.82
CA MET A 1 4.42 8.81 -4.94
C MET A 1 3.55 7.74 -4.31
N THR A 2 3.97 6.47 -4.35
CA THR A 2 3.19 5.35 -3.82
C THR A 2 3.04 5.51 -2.31
N LYS A 3 1.80 5.48 -1.81
CA LYS A 3 1.49 5.53 -0.38
C LYS A 3 1.35 4.11 0.14
N GLN A 4 1.96 3.84 1.29
CA GLN A 4 1.90 2.52 1.91
C GLN A 4 0.63 2.37 2.75
N ILE A 5 0.08 1.17 2.77
CA ILE A 5 -1.08 0.81 3.59
C ILE A 5 -0.74 -0.37 4.47
N PHE A 6 -0.88 -0.17 5.77
CA PHE A 6 -0.72 -1.17 6.81
C PHE A 6 -2.03 -1.31 7.58
N ILE A 7 -2.20 -2.43 8.27
CA ILE A 7 -3.25 -2.61 9.28
C ILE A 7 -2.60 -2.91 10.62
N ASP A 8 -3.03 -2.20 11.66
CA ASP A 8 -2.58 -2.44 13.02
C ASP A 8 -3.53 -3.40 13.73
N LEU A 9 -2.97 -4.51 14.18
CA LEU A 9 -3.67 -5.59 14.85
C LEU A 9 -2.98 -5.95 16.18
N ARG A 10 -2.18 -5.05 16.75
CA ARG A 10 -1.60 -5.22 18.09
C ARG A 10 -2.72 -5.33 19.15
N GLY A 11 -2.57 -6.24 20.10
CA GLY A 11 -3.53 -6.44 21.19
C GLY A 11 -4.89 -7.03 20.79
N ILE A 12 -5.07 -7.46 19.53
CA ILE A 12 -6.30 -8.11 19.06
C ILE A 12 -6.21 -9.64 19.28
N GLU A 13 -7.33 -10.32 19.50
CA GLU A 13 -7.34 -11.79 19.61
C GLU A 13 -7.04 -12.48 18.26
N TRP A 14 -6.26 -13.57 18.28
CA TRP A 14 -5.77 -14.24 17.07
C TRP A 14 -6.88 -14.65 16.07
N GLU A 15 -7.99 -15.19 16.56
CA GLU A 15 -9.13 -15.61 15.72
C GLU A 15 -9.75 -14.43 14.95
N VAL A 16 -9.71 -13.25 15.56
CA VAL A 16 -10.13 -12.01 14.92
C VAL A 16 -9.04 -11.55 13.93
N LYS A 17 -7.77 -11.48 14.35
CA LYS A 17 -6.63 -11.05 13.49
C LYS A 17 -6.57 -11.82 12.18
N LYS A 18 -6.73 -13.14 12.23
CA LYS A 18 -6.61 -14.03 11.08
C LYS A 18 -7.45 -13.53 9.90
N ARG A 19 -8.69 -13.09 10.15
CA ARG A 19 -9.59 -12.58 9.11
C ARG A 19 -9.06 -11.30 8.46
N TYR A 20 -8.52 -10.37 9.25
CA TYR A 20 -7.98 -9.11 8.76
C TYR A 20 -6.64 -9.28 8.05
N ILE A 21 -5.79 -10.20 8.52
CA ILE A 21 -4.54 -10.56 7.84
C ILE A 21 -4.82 -11.17 6.46
N THR A 22 -5.75 -12.11 6.37
CA THR A 22 -6.16 -12.69 5.07
C THR A 22 -6.67 -11.61 4.12
N TYR A 23 -7.55 -10.73 4.61
CA TYR A 23 -8.06 -9.62 3.80
C TYR A 23 -6.94 -8.67 3.33
N ALA A 24 -6.00 -8.31 4.22
CA ALA A 24 -4.86 -7.46 3.89
C ALA A 24 -3.97 -8.09 2.81
N ILE A 25 -3.75 -9.41 2.86
CA ILE A 25 -3.03 -10.16 1.81
C ILE A 25 -3.80 -10.09 0.48
N GLU A 26 -5.10 -10.39 0.48
CA GLU A 26 -5.94 -10.37 -0.73
C GLU A 26 -6.00 -8.99 -1.39
N LYS A 27 -5.97 -7.92 -0.58
CA LYS A 27 -5.99 -6.53 -1.03
C LYS A 27 -4.61 -5.91 -1.26
N ASN A 28 -3.54 -6.72 -1.23
CA ASN A 28 -2.16 -6.29 -1.43
C ASN A 28 -1.75 -5.12 -0.52
N PHE A 29 -2.03 -5.22 0.77
CA PHE A 29 -1.51 -4.30 1.75
C PHE A 29 0.01 -4.45 1.86
N ASP A 30 0.70 -3.37 2.23
CA ASP A 30 2.16 -3.35 2.33
C ASP A 30 2.67 -4.12 3.55
N GLY A 31 1.85 -4.23 4.61
CA GLY A 31 2.20 -5.03 5.78
C GLY A 31 1.15 -5.06 6.88
N ILE A 32 1.46 -5.82 7.92
CA ILE A 32 0.70 -5.91 9.18
C ILE A 32 1.57 -5.36 10.31
N ILE A 33 0.99 -4.59 11.23
CA ILE A 33 1.60 -4.29 12.52
C ILE A 33 0.98 -5.26 13.53
N GLY A 34 1.81 -6.07 14.18
CA GLY A 34 1.33 -7.18 15.01
C GLY A 34 2.19 -7.44 16.25
N ASP A 35 1.61 -8.21 17.17
CA ASP A 35 2.28 -8.61 18.41
C ASP A 35 3.45 -9.56 18.13
N SER A 36 4.46 -9.51 19.01
CA SER A 36 5.72 -10.26 18.85
C SER A 36 5.54 -11.76 18.66
N ASP A 37 4.54 -12.34 19.30
CA ASP A 37 4.28 -13.78 19.32
C ASP A 37 3.53 -14.29 18.08
N ASP A 38 3.00 -13.38 17.26
CA ASP A 38 2.19 -13.75 16.09
C ASP A 38 2.99 -13.88 14.80
N LEU A 39 4.28 -13.50 14.80
CA LEU A 39 5.12 -13.48 13.59
C LEU A 39 5.07 -14.79 12.78
N GLU A 40 5.30 -15.92 13.44
CA GLU A 40 5.31 -17.24 12.80
C GLU A 40 3.91 -17.64 12.30
N LYS A 41 2.85 -17.24 13.01
CA LYS A 41 1.49 -17.52 12.59
C LYS A 41 1.10 -16.68 11.38
N ILE A 42 1.47 -15.40 11.35
CA ILE A 42 1.24 -14.50 10.21
C ILE A 42 1.94 -15.04 8.96
N ARG A 43 3.20 -15.47 9.08
CA ARG A 43 3.97 -16.05 7.96
C ARG A 43 3.35 -17.31 7.36
N LYS A 44 2.62 -18.10 8.17
CA LYS A 44 1.89 -19.28 7.69
C LYS A 44 0.64 -18.93 6.87
N LEU A 45 0.07 -17.74 7.04
CA LEU A 45 -1.11 -17.30 6.29
C LEU A 45 -0.75 -16.82 4.89
N GLY A 46 0.45 -16.27 4.70
CA GLY A 46 0.95 -15.86 3.40
C GLY A 46 2.12 -14.88 3.47
N LYS A 47 2.59 -14.45 2.29
CA LYS A 47 3.69 -13.48 2.17
C LYS A 47 3.15 -12.06 2.36
N ILE A 48 3.48 -11.45 3.49
CA ILE A 48 3.19 -10.05 3.82
C ILE A 48 4.26 -9.54 4.77
N ASN A 49 4.64 -8.27 4.68
CA ASN A 49 5.63 -7.72 5.61
C ASN A 49 5.02 -7.58 7.01
N VAL A 50 5.83 -7.82 8.04
CA VAL A 50 5.41 -7.68 9.44
C VAL A 50 6.25 -6.63 10.15
N ILE A 51 5.57 -5.65 10.74
CA ILE A 51 6.11 -4.69 11.69
C ILE A 51 5.78 -5.19 13.10
N SER A 52 6.79 -5.42 13.93
CA SER A 52 6.60 -5.99 15.27
C SER A 52 7.84 -5.78 16.14
N GLU A 53 7.68 -5.84 17.47
CA GLU A 53 8.81 -5.78 18.41
C GLU A 53 9.68 -7.06 18.38
N ASN A 54 9.21 -8.11 17.71
CA ASN A 54 10.01 -9.29 17.45
C ASN A 54 11.22 -8.96 16.54
N LEU A 55 12.44 -9.25 17.00
CA LEU A 55 13.69 -9.02 16.26
C LEU A 55 13.77 -9.78 14.92
N ASN A 56 12.97 -10.84 14.76
CA ASN A 56 12.90 -11.63 13.54
C ASN A 56 11.91 -11.09 12.48
N SER A 57 11.15 -10.04 12.81
CA SER A 57 10.23 -9.37 11.90
C SER A 57 10.97 -8.70 10.73
N ASP A 58 10.20 -8.25 9.73
CA ASP A 58 10.74 -7.54 8.56
C ASP A 58 11.09 -6.09 8.92
N TYR A 59 10.34 -5.51 9.87
CA TYR A 59 10.53 -4.18 10.44
C TYR A 59 10.46 -4.30 11.96
N VAL A 60 11.60 -4.12 12.61
CA VAL A 60 11.68 -4.24 14.07
C VAL A 60 11.19 -2.94 14.69
N LEU A 61 10.07 -3.03 15.40
CA LEU A 61 9.43 -1.92 16.10
C LEU A 61 10.00 -1.80 17.51
N THR A 62 10.56 -0.65 17.87
CA THR A 62 10.97 -0.40 19.26
C THR A 62 11.09 1.09 19.52
N SER A 63 10.90 1.48 20.78
CA SER A 63 11.18 2.84 21.24
C SER A 63 12.63 3.02 21.73
N ASP A 64 13.45 1.96 21.74
CA ASP A 64 14.83 1.99 22.23
C ASP A 64 15.83 2.30 21.11
N ALA A 65 16.51 3.45 21.22
CA ALA A 65 17.53 3.89 20.28
C ALA A 65 18.76 2.97 20.24
N GLU A 66 19.16 2.35 21.36
CA GLU A 66 20.31 1.46 21.42
C GLU A 66 20.05 0.15 20.68
N ILE A 67 18.81 -0.35 20.73
CA ILE A 67 18.40 -1.50 19.93
C ILE A 67 18.45 -1.12 18.45
N LEU A 68 17.83 0.00 18.05
CA LEU A 68 17.80 0.43 16.64
C LEU A 68 19.20 0.60 16.03
N LYS A 69 20.16 1.12 16.80
CA LYS A 69 21.56 1.28 16.34
C LYS A 69 22.26 -0.04 15.98
N ARG A 70 21.84 -1.15 16.58
CA ARG A 70 22.49 -2.46 16.46
C ARG A 70 21.82 -3.37 15.44
N LEU A 71 20.71 -2.94 14.85
CA LEU A 71 19.94 -3.73 13.89
C LEU A 71 20.46 -3.52 12.47
N ASP A 72 20.63 -4.63 11.74
CA ASP A 72 20.91 -4.67 10.30
C ASP A 72 19.61 -4.89 9.47
N LYS A 73 18.47 -4.50 10.04
CA LYS A 73 17.14 -4.65 9.45
C LYS A 73 16.45 -3.30 9.32
N LYS A 74 15.25 -3.26 8.75
CA LYS A 74 14.44 -2.03 8.74
C LYS A 74 14.05 -1.68 10.17
N ARG A 75 14.39 -0.46 10.57
CA ARG A 75 14.24 0.06 11.94
C ARG A 75 12.97 0.89 12.02
N ALA A 76 11.99 0.43 12.82
CA ALA A 76 10.73 1.15 13.02
C ALA A 76 10.66 1.71 14.45
N PHE A 77 10.27 2.97 14.58
CA PHE A 77 10.04 3.64 15.85
C PHE A 77 8.55 3.91 16.04
N TYR A 78 8.01 3.57 17.21
CA TYR A 78 6.63 3.89 17.56
C TYR A 78 6.58 5.00 18.61
N LYS A 79 5.69 5.97 18.40
CA LYS A 79 5.39 7.01 19.39
C LYS A 79 3.95 7.50 19.27
N ARG A 80 3.28 7.57 20.42
CA ARG A 80 2.07 8.37 20.60
C ARG A 80 2.47 9.82 20.89
N ILE A 81 1.96 10.75 20.09
CA ILE A 81 2.21 12.19 20.24
C ILE A 81 1.09 12.79 21.07
N GLU A 82 1.44 13.31 22.24
CA GLU A 82 0.52 14.05 23.12
C GLU A 82 1.01 15.48 23.33
N ASN A 83 2.31 15.73 23.21
CA ASN A 83 2.91 17.02 23.47
C ASN A 83 4.14 17.30 22.57
N LYS A 84 4.67 18.53 22.68
CA LYS A 84 5.83 19.00 21.89
C LYS A 84 7.13 18.24 22.20
N ASN A 85 7.24 17.61 23.37
CA ASN A 85 8.41 16.80 23.72
C ASN A 85 8.42 15.48 22.95
N ASP A 86 7.25 14.87 22.75
CA ASP A 86 7.12 13.67 21.93
C ASP A 86 7.54 13.94 20.48
N GLU A 87 7.14 15.10 19.91
CA GLU A 87 7.59 15.51 18.58
C GLU A 87 9.13 15.59 18.51
N ARG A 88 9.77 16.18 19.51
CA ARG A 88 11.24 16.31 19.55
C ARG A 88 11.93 14.97 19.62
N GLU A 89 11.35 14.02 20.37
CA GLU A 89 11.84 12.65 20.46
C GLU A 89 11.77 11.98 19.08
N VAL A 90 10.64 12.06 18.37
CA VAL A 90 10.52 11.48 17.02
C VAL A 90 11.56 12.08 16.06
N VAL A 91 11.74 13.40 16.10
CA VAL A 91 12.75 14.08 15.27
C VAL A 91 14.17 13.65 15.65
N PHE A 92 14.45 13.39 16.93
CA PHE A 92 15.75 12.85 17.35
C PHE A 92 15.96 11.42 16.84
N MET A 93 14.91 10.59 16.90
CA MET A 93 14.93 9.20 16.44
C MET A 93 15.14 9.06 14.93
N LYS A 94 15.04 10.15 14.16
CA LYS A 94 15.38 10.15 12.72
C LYS A 94 16.81 9.76 12.39
N ASN A 95 17.71 9.82 13.37
CA ASN A 95 19.09 9.37 13.21
C ASN A 95 19.24 7.84 13.34
N PHE A 96 18.21 7.15 13.82
CA PHE A 96 18.28 5.72 14.19
C PHE A 96 17.15 4.88 13.58
N ALA A 97 16.03 5.46 13.18
CA ALA A 97 14.91 4.76 12.58
C ALA A 97 14.73 5.12 11.10
N ASP A 98 14.23 4.17 10.33
CA ASP A 98 13.89 4.33 8.91
C ASP A 98 12.38 4.55 8.71
N TYR A 99 11.57 4.05 9.66
CA TYR A 99 10.11 4.14 9.66
C TYR A 99 9.60 4.65 11.02
N PHE A 100 8.56 5.47 11.00
CA PHE A 100 7.97 6.09 12.19
C PHE A 100 6.47 5.79 12.21
N LEU A 101 6.04 4.90 13.10
CA LEU A 101 4.64 4.64 13.38
C LEU A 101 4.15 5.67 14.41
N ILE A 102 3.34 6.62 13.94
CA ILE A 102 2.89 7.76 14.72
C ILE A 102 1.41 7.62 15.05
N GLU A 103 1.11 7.61 16.34
CA GLU A 103 -0.25 7.71 16.85
C GLU A 103 -0.51 9.13 17.38
N THR A 104 -1.67 9.70 17.09
CA THR A 104 -2.04 11.05 17.52
C THR A 104 -3.31 11.01 18.36
N SER A 105 -3.25 11.50 19.60
CA SER A 105 -4.37 11.41 20.55
C SER A 105 -5.46 12.47 20.34
N ASN A 106 -5.15 13.61 19.71
CA ASN A 106 -6.13 14.59 19.24
C ASN A 106 -5.48 15.57 18.25
N TRP A 107 -6.26 16.08 17.28
CA TRP A 107 -5.96 17.17 16.32
C TRP A 107 -4.75 16.98 15.34
N LYS A 108 -5.00 16.22 14.27
CA LYS A 108 -4.02 15.64 13.31
C LYS A 108 -3.22 16.58 12.40
N VAL A 109 -3.37 17.90 12.51
CA VAL A 109 -2.80 18.81 11.52
C VAL A 109 -1.41 19.29 11.93
N ILE A 110 -1.27 20.11 12.98
CA ILE A 110 0.03 20.75 13.27
C ILE A 110 1.13 19.77 13.70
N PRO A 111 0.89 18.76 14.57
CA PRO A 111 1.95 17.81 14.92
C PRO A 111 2.45 17.03 13.69
N LEU A 112 1.53 16.61 12.82
CA LEU A 112 1.88 15.85 11.62
C LEU A 112 2.63 16.70 10.59
N GLU A 113 2.24 17.96 10.39
CA GLU A 113 2.92 18.90 9.50
C GLU A 113 4.40 19.11 9.89
N ASN A 114 4.64 19.29 11.19
CA ASN A 114 5.99 19.43 11.75
C ASN A 114 6.82 18.18 11.47
N LEU A 115 6.26 17.00 11.76
CA LEU A 115 6.97 15.72 11.58
C LEU A 115 7.27 15.44 10.11
N ILE A 116 6.31 15.66 9.19
CA ILE A 116 6.52 15.51 7.74
C ILE A 116 7.66 16.39 7.26
N SER A 117 7.75 17.62 7.75
CA SER A 117 8.80 18.57 7.36
C SER A 117 10.18 18.17 7.87
N GLU A 118 10.26 17.66 9.10
CA GLU A 118 11.53 17.33 9.78
C GLU A 118 12.11 15.97 9.40
N ILE A 119 11.25 14.96 9.24
CA ILE A 119 11.63 13.57 8.99
C ILE A 119 11.71 13.30 7.48
N LYS A 120 10.88 13.97 6.68
CA LYS A 120 10.80 13.92 5.20
C LYS A 120 10.32 12.60 4.59
N ARG A 121 10.64 11.44 5.18
CA ARG A 121 10.27 10.10 4.67
C ARG A 121 10.10 9.06 5.79
N GLY A 122 9.30 8.03 5.53
CA GLY A 122 9.09 6.90 6.42
C GLY A 122 7.99 7.10 7.46
N ILE A 123 7.18 8.15 7.35
CA ILE A 123 6.10 8.41 8.31
C ILE A 123 4.87 7.57 7.98
N ILE A 124 4.47 6.72 8.92
CA ILE A 124 3.25 5.91 8.89
C ILE A 124 2.33 6.40 10.01
N VAL A 125 1.15 6.93 9.67
CA VAL A 125 0.22 7.49 10.67
C VAL A 125 -0.90 6.51 10.97
N GLU A 126 -1.20 6.29 12.25
CA GLU A 126 -2.36 5.52 12.67
C GLU A 126 -3.68 6.26 12.41
N VAL A 127 -4.64 5.57 11.80
CA VAL A 127 -5.94 6.12 11.39
C VAL A 127 -7.06 5.16 11.73
N GLY A 128 -8.14 5.68 12.33
CA GLY A 128 -9.29 4.86 12.75
C GLY A 128 -10.46 4.87 11.77
N ASN A 129 -10.48 5.82 10.84
CA ASN A 129 -11.57 6.01 9.87
C ASN A 129 -11.05 6.70 8.58
N PHE A 130 -11.94 6.82 7.60
CA PHE A 130 -11.64 7.41 6.31
C PHE A 130 -11.23 8.88 6.35
N ASP A 131 -11.85 9.69 7.21
CA ASP A 131 -11.56 11.12 7.30
C ASP A 131 -10.16 11.36 7.89
N ASP A 132 -9.77 10.53 8.86
CA ASP A 132 -8.43 10.46 9.42
C ASP A 132 -7.39 10.08 8.36
N ALA A 133 -7.69 9.04 7.56
CA ALA A 133 -6.83 8.60 6.46
C ALA A 133 -6.64 9.71 5.42
N MET A 134 -7.73 10.37 5.04
CA MET A 134 -7.72 11.47 4.08
C MET A 134 -6.89 12.64 4.60
N THR A 135 -7.04 12.98 5.88
CA THR A 135 -6.24 14.03 6.54
C THR A 135 -4.77 13.67 6.48
N ALA A 136 -4.38 12.48 6.97
CA ALA A 136 -2.97 12.08 7.03
C ALA A 136 -2.31 12.01 5.64
N LEU A 137 -3.04 11.54 4.61
CA LEU A 137 -2.54 11.37 3.26
C LEU A 137 -2.45 12.67 2.45
N ARG A 138 -3.08 13.77 2.89
CA ARG A 138 -3.14 15.05 2.15
C ARG A 138 -2.46 16.22 2.84
N THR A 139 -2.06 16.09 4.11
CA THR A 139 -1.34 17.13 4.87
C THR A 139 -0.13 17.71 4.10
N LEU A 140 0.02 19.04 4.07
CA LEU A 140 1.07 19.77 3.31
C LEU A 140 1.15 19.45 1.81
N GLU A 141 0.05 19.04 1.17
CA GLU A 141 -0.03 18.63 -0.25
C GLU A 141 0.86 17.41 -0.62
N LYS A 142 1.68 16.93 0.31
CA LYS A 142 2.55 15.78 0.17
C LYS A 142 2.00 14.55 0.90
N GLY A 143 1.42 14.75 2.08
CA GLY A 143 0.93 13.70 3.00
C GLY A 143 2.04 12.86 3.62
N CYS A 144 1.68 12.07 4.65
CA CYS A 144 2.54 11.01 5.18
C CYS A 144 2.88 9.94 4.13
N ASP A 145 3.93 9.14 4.32
CA ASP A 145 4.35 8.11 3.37
C ASP A 145 3.42 6.89 3.38
N GLY A 146 2.71 6.65 4.49
CA GLY A 146 1.71 5.62 4.59
C GLY A 146 0.78 5.77 5.80
N ILE A 147 -0.19 4.89 5.88
CA ILE A 147 -1.15 4.84 6.98
C ILE A 147 -1.20 3.44 7.59
N ALA A 148 -1.49 3.38 8.89
CA ALA A 148 -1.78 2.18 9.63
C ALA A 148 -3.25 2.20 10.07
N ILE A 149 -4.07 1.34 9.49
CA ILE A 149 -5.50 1.27 9.80
C ILE A 149 -5.66 0.60 11.16
N ASN A 150 -6.16 1.34 12.15
CA ASN A 150 -6.38 0.90 13.53
C ASN A 150 -7.89 0.94 13.84
N THR A 151 -8.65 0.10 13.16
CA THR A 151 -10.08 -0.10 13.39
C THR A 151 -10.47 -1.53 13.00
N LEU A 152 -11.51 -2.06 13.63
CA LEU A 152 -12.10 -3.36 13.27
C LEU A 152 -13.35 -3.21 12.37
N ASP A 153 -13.77 -1.98 12.04
CA ASP A 153 -14.87 -1.77 11.11
C ASP A 153 -14.43 -2.11 9.66
N ILE A 154 -14.97 -3.21 9.15
CA ILE A 154 -14.67 -3.73 7.81
C ILE A 154 -15.07 -2.72 6.72
N ASN A 155 -16.12 -1.93 6.93
CA ASN A 155 -16.56 -0.94 5.94
C ASN A 155 -15.55 0.20 5.84
N GLU A 156 -15.05 0.69 6.97
CA GLU A 156 -13.98 1.71 7.01
C GLU A 156 -12.70 1.17 6.39
N ILE A 157 -12.27 -0.05 6.76
CA ILE A 157 -11.07 -0.68 6.17
C ILE A 157 -11.20 -0.77 4.65
N LYS A 158 -12.33 -1.26 4.13
CA LYS A 158 -12.58 -1.36 2.68
C LYS A 158 -12.51 0.00 2.00
N LYS A 159 -13.22 0.98 2.55
CA LYS A 159 -13.28 2.34 2.01
C LYS A 159 -11.90 2.99 1.93
N ILE A 160 -11.07 2.83 2.97
CA ILE A 160 -9.69 3.32 3.00
C ILE A 160 -8.83 2.55 1.98
N ALA A 161 -8.90 1.23 1.98
CA ALA A 161 -8.10 0.37 1.10
C ALA A 161 -8.37 0.65 -0.38
N ASP A 162 -9.63 0.71 -0.78
CA ASP A 162 -10.03 0.97 -2.15
C ASP A 162 -9.56 2.37 -2.57
N TYR A 163 -9.75 3.40 -1.73
CA TYR A 163 -9.23 4.76 -2.00
C TYR A 163 -7.70 4.80 -2.17
N VAL A 164 -6.94 4.18 -1.27
CA VAL A 164 -5.47 4.18 -1.36
C VAL A 164 -4.99 3.45 -2.60
N ASN A 165 -5.61 2.31 -2.91
CA ASN A 165 -5.27 1.52 -4.08
C ASN A 165 -5.55 2.31 -5.36
N GLU A 166 -6.76 2.86 -5.51
CA GLU A 166 -7.18 3.63 -6.68
C GLU A 166 -6.34 4.90 -6.89
N THR A 167 -6.02 5.61 -5.81
CA THR A 167 -5.35 6.92 -5.89
C THR A 167 -3.82 6.81 -5.97
N TYR A 168 -3.22 5.87 -5.24
CA TYR A 168 -1.77 5.84 -5.02
C TYR A 168 -1.09 4.54 -5.45
N LYS A 169 -1.82 3.45 -5.70
CA LYS A 169 -1.26 2.19 -6.19
C LYS A 169 -1.58 1.87 -7.65
N THR A 170 -2.54 2.55 -8.29
CA THR A 170 -2.91 2.37 -9.72
C THR A 170 -1.86 2.91 -10.71
N THR A 171 -0.58 2.77 -10.38
CA THR A 171 0.54 3.08 -11.28
C THR A 171 1.68 2.08 -11.11
N ALA A 172 1.38 0.82 -10.82
CA ALA A 172 2.25 -0.22 -11.35
C ALA A 172 2.05 -0.23 -12.87
N ALA A 173 2.72 0.70 -13.58
CA ALA A 173 2.87 0.62 -15.01
C ALA A 173 3.42 -0.78 -15.30
N MET A 174 2.60 -1.69 -15.82
CA MET A 174 3.10 -2.96 -16.33
C MET A 174 3.92 -2.61 -17.57
N PRO A 175 5.25 -2.71 -17.53
CA PRO A 175 6.05 -2.36 -18.69
C PRO A 175 5.69 -3.34 -19.81
N LEU A 176 5.22 -2.79 -20.93
CA LEU A 176 4.96 -3.57 -22.12
C LEU A 176 6.29 -4.12 -22.65
N THR A 177 6.33 -5.41 -22.93
CA THR A 177 7.48 -6.04 -23.57
C THR A 177 7.22 -6.14 -25.07
N LEU A 178 8.13 -5.60 -25.87
CA LEU A 178 8.07 -5.73 -27.33
C LEU A 178 8.29 -7.19 -27.73
N VAL A 179 7.45 -7.68 -28.63
CA VAL A 179 7.51 -9.04 -29.17
C VAL A 179 7.51 -9.01 -30.69
N LYS A 180 8.18 -9.98 -31.31
CA LYS A 180 8.24 -10.11 -32.77
C LYS A 180 7.27 -11.19 -33.24
N ILE A 181 6.36 -10.83 -34.14
CA ILE A 181 5.49 -11.79 -34.83
C ILE A 181 6.37 -12.69 -35.70
N LYS A 182 6.38 -13.99 -35.42
CA LYS A 182 7.18 -14.98 -36.16
C LYS A 182 6.45 -15.56 -37.36
N ASN A 183 5.14 -15.76 -37.25
CA ASN A 183 4.30 -16.38 -38.28
C ASN A 183 2.83 -15.97 -38.07
N ILE A 184 2.07 -15.86 -39.15
CA ILE A 184 0.62 -15.63 -39.15
C ILE A 184 -0.02 -16.79 -39.91
N LYS A 185 -0.98 -17.47 -39.29
CA LYS A 185 -1.76 -18.54 -39.91
C LYS A 185 -3.22 -18.12 -39.98
N LYS A 186 -3.86 -18.34 -41.13
CA LYS A 186 -5.32 -18.22 -41.25
C LYS A 186 -5.96 -19.40 -40.50
N LEU A 187 -6.99 -19.10 -39.72
CA LEU A 187 -7.84 -20.09 -39.06
C LEU A 187 -9.16 -20.20 -39.83
N ASP A 188 -9.83 -21.35 -39.71
CA ASP A 188 -11.16 -21.58 -40.25
C ASP A 188 -12.25 -20.84 -39.44
N MET A 189 -13.52 -21.05 -39.78
CA MET A 189 -14.64 -20.42 -39.07
C MET A 189 -14.59 -20.71 -37.56
N GLY A 190 -14.86 -19.68 -36.77
CA GLY A 190 -14.99 -19.75 -35.32
C GLY A 190 -15.98 -18.70 -34.82
N ASP A 191 -16.35 -18.81 -33.55
CA ASP A 191 -17.27 -17.87 -32.91
C ASP A 191 -16.65 -16.48 -32.79
N ARG A 192 -17.44 -15.45 -33.07
CA ARG A 192 -17.03 -14.04 -32.97
C ARG A 192 -17.88 -13.35 -31.92
N VAL A 193 -17.22 -12.56 -31.07
CA VAL A 193 -17.86 -11.70 -30.08
C VAL A 193 -17.31 -10.29 -30.27
N CYS A 194 -18.21 -9.32 -30.39
CA CYS A 194 -17.84 -7.91 -30.43
C CYS A 194 -17.81 -7.36 -29.01
N ILE A 195 -16.75 -6.63 -28.67
CA ILE A 195 -16.64 -5.87 -27.43
C ILE A 195 -16.66 -4.40 -27.84
N ASP A 196 -17.73 -3.69 -27.52
CA ASP A 196 -17.84 -2.26 -27.79
C ASP A 196 -17.29 -1.46 -26.62
N THR A 197 -16.24 -0.69 -26.89
CA THR A 197 -15.56 0.16 -25.91
C THR A 197 -15.43 1.60 -26.39
N ALA A 198 -16.14 2.00 -27.45
CA ALA A 198 -15.92 3.29 -28.12
C ALA A 198 -16.21 4.50 -27.21
N SER A 199 -17.14 4.36 -26.27
CA SER A 199 -17.45 5.40 -25.27
C SER A 199 -16.58 5.33 -24.02
N MET A 200 -15.80 4.26 -23.84
CA MET A 200 -15.03 3.99 -22.63
C MET A 200 -13.55 4.27 -22.80
N LEU A 201 -12.97 3.97 -23.97
CA LEU A 201 -11.53 4.05 -24.23
C LEU A 201 -11.19 5.26 -25.10
N LYS A 202 -10.05 5.88 -24.81
CA LYS A 202 -9.49 7.03 -25.54
C LYS A 202 -8.35 6.60 -26.46
N VAL A 203 -7.92 7.54 -27.31
CA VAL A 203 -6.73 7.37 -28.14
C VAL A 203 -5.54 6.99 -27.28
N GLY A 204 -4.94 5.85 -27.61
CA GLY A 204 -3.80 5.26 -26.88
C GLY A 204 -4.18 4.15 -25.89
N GLU A 205 -5.47 3.97 -25.61
CA GLU A 205 -5.97 2.95 -24.70
C GLU A 205 -6.41 1.68 -25.44
N GLY A 206 -6.44 0.55 -24.73
CA GLY A 206 -6.72 -0.75 -25.31
C GLY A 206 -7.00 -1.80 -24.23
N MET A 207 -7.10 -3.05 -24.64
CA MET A 207 -7.38 -4.18 -23.75
C MET A 207 -6.26 -5.21 -23.79
N LEU A 208 -5.98 -5.85 -22.65
CA LEU A 208 -5.09 -7.01 -22.59
C LEU A 208 -5.88 -8.27 -22.99
N ILE A 209 -5.60 -8.81 -24.18
CA ILE A 209 -6.29 -9.95 -24.77
C ILE A 209 -5.33 -11.12 -24.95
N GLY A 210 -5.77 -12.32 -24.61
CA GLY A 210 -5.00 -13.54 -24.83
C GLY A 210 -5.79 -14.79 -24.41
N SER A 211 -5.37 -15.93 -24.96
CA SER A 211 -6.00 -17.23 -24.67
C SER A 211 -5.31 -18.00 -23.53
N GLN A 212 -4.23 -17.47 -22.95
CA GLN A 212 -3.45 -18.14 -21.91
C GLN A 212 -3.19 -17.21 -20.73
N SER A 213 -3.16 -17.78 -19.52
CA SER A 213 -2.91 -17.05 -18.27
C SER A 213 -1.51 -16.40 -18.19
N ASN A 214 -0.55 -16.90 -18.97
CA ASN A 214 0.86 -16.54 -18.82
C ASN A 214 1.33 -15.42 -19.77
N GLY A 215 0.45 -14.86 -20.59
CA GLY A 215 0.79 -13.77 -21.48
C GLY A 215 -0.42 -13.20 -22.22
N LEU A 216 -0.56 -11.88 -22.16
CA LEU A 216 -1.61 -11.12 -22.84
C LEU A 216 -0.96 -10.12 -23.79
N PHE A 217 -1.65 -9.80 -24.88
CA PHE A 217 -1.27 -8.75 -25.82
C PHE A 217 -2.12 -7.53 -25.54
N LEU A 218 -1.50 -6.35 -25.49
CA LEU A 218 -2.25 -5.10 -25.50
C LEU A 218 -2.77 -4.86 -26.92
N ILE A 219 -4.08 -5.01 -27.12
CA ILE A 219 -4.77 -4.69 -28.35
C ILE A 219 -5.34 -3.28 -28.20
N HIS A 220 -4.81 -2.37 -29.02
CA HIS A 220 -5.26 -0.99 -29.06
C HIS A 220 -6.74 -0.92 -29.46
N SER A 221 -7.49 -0.03 -28.83
CA SER A 221 -8.88 0.23 -29.23
C SER A 221 -8.93 0.83 -30.63
N GLU A 222 -9.99 0.58 -31.40
CA GLU A 222 -10.17 1.20 -32.72
C GLU A 222 -10.57 2.68 -32.59
N THR A 223 -9.71 3.47 -31.94
CA THR A 223 -9.89 4.90 -31.68
C THR A 223 -8.98 5.77 -32.54
N LEU A 224 -8.12 5.16 -33.35
CA LEU A 224 -7.28 5.82 -34.34
C LEU A 224 -7.88 5.66 -35.73
N GLU A 225 -7.94 6.75 -36.48
CA GLU A 225 -8.31 6.71 -37.89
C GLU A 225 -7.31 5.85 -38.68
N SER A 226 -7.83 4.97 -39.53
CA SER A 226 -7.04 4.10 -40.40
C SER A 226 -7.50 4.27 -41.84
N GLU A 227 -6.57 4.28 -42.79
CA GLU A 227 -6.90 4.29 -44.23
C GLU A 227 -7.66 3.03 -44.70
N TYR A 228 -7.79 2.02 -43.84
CA TYR A 228 -8.42 0.74 -44.13
C TYR A 228 -9.79 0.54 -43.49
N VAL A 229 -10.22 1.43 -42.59
CA VAL A 229 -11.51 1.34 -41.91
C VAL A 229 -12.13 2.74 -41.85
N ASN A 230 -13.22 2.92 -42.58
CA ASN A 230 -14.03 4.15 -42.62
C ASN A 230 -15.03 4.18 -41.47
#